data_AF-A0A562NKN5-F1
#
_entry.id   AF-A0A562NKN5-F1
#
_cell.length_a   1.000
_cell.length_b   1.000
_cell.length_c   1.000
_cell.angle_alpha   90.00
_cell.angle_beta   90.00
_cell.angle_gamma   90.00
#
_symmetry.space_group_name_H-M   'P 1'
#
loop_
_entity.id
_entity.type
_entity.pdbx_description
1 polymer ?
#
loop_
_entity_poly.entity_id
_entity_poly.type
_entity_poly.pdbx_seq_one_letter_code
_entity_poly.pdbx_strand_id
1 'polypeptide(L)'
;MNAISPIGHNNPPDAIDEITARFDDARAEAENWLDGNEVQTEGQMKAVDALRKDMREFRMALEAGQKSSSAPLYDAYKAEHGRWKPTLEDAQRIEKGLVALVDSFKRKLAAEKAEAERKARAEAAAARRAAEEAARAADASNIEAQREAAAAQFAAEEAQRRAVAASKDTVKGLRTFEVTEVLDPRGLINWIAKNRKDDLAEWMGDYARRNKLHIPGVVETRQERRAV
;
A
#
# COMPACT_ATOMS: atom_id res chain seq x y z
N MET A 1 33.26 30.94 40.24
CA MET A 1 31.90 31.50 40.09
C MET A 1 30.98 30.33 39.79
N ASN A 2 30.13 29.94 40.74
CA ASN A 2 29.16 28.86 40.53
C ASN A 2 28.00 29.39 39.69
N ALA A 3 27.68 28.70 38.61
CA ALA A 3 26.55 29.04 37.75
C ALA A 3 25.25 28.96 38.55
N ILE A 4 24.49 30.05 38.55
CA ILE A 4 23.16 30.10 39.16
C ILE A 4 22.23 29.29 38.26
N SER A 5 21.63 28.22 38.79
CA SER A 5 20.62 27.44 38.05
C SER A 5 19.51 28.36 37.55
N PRO A 6 19.08 28.25 36.28
CA PRO A 6 18.01 29.08 35.76
C PRO A 6 16.72 28.85 36.56
N ILE A 7 16.07 29.95 36.96
CA ILE A 7 14.76 29.95 37.63
C ILE A 7 13.74 29.35 36.64
N GLY A 8 13.12 28.23 37.01
CA GLY A 8 12.16 27.51 36.15
C GLY A 8 11.90 26.04 36.51
N HIS A 9 12.50 25.51 37.57
CA HIS A 9 12.32 24.12 38.02
C HIS A 9 11.17 23.94 39.03
N ASN A 10 10.12 24.77 38.98
CA ASN A 10 8.86 24.35 39.58
C ASN A 10 8.13 23.57 38.50
N ASN A 11 8.09 22.24 38.60
CA ASN A 11 7.23 21.42 37.75
C ASN A 11 5.82 21.63 38.29
N PRO A 12 4.98 22.50 37.68
CA PRO A 12 3.62 22.70 38.17
C PRO A 12 2.90 21.34 38.19
N PRO A 13 1.91 21.16 39.08
CA PRO A 13 1.11 19.94 39.10
C PRO A 13 0.60 19.63 37.69
N ASP A 14 0.62 18.35 37.31
CA ASP A 14 0.13 17.97 35.99
C ASP A 14 -1.35 18.35 35.89
N ALA A 15 -1.75 18.95 34.77
CA ALA A 15 -3.15 19.33 34.53
C ALA A 15 -4.08 18.11 34.61
N ILE A 16 -3.58 16.92 34.27
CA ILE A 16 -4.32 15.66 34.44
C ILE A 16 -4.58 15.39 35.92
N ASP A 17 -3.57 15.54 36.78
CA ASP A 17 -3.67 15.31 38.22
C ASP A 17 -4.62 16.31 38.88
N GLU A 18 -4.53 17.60 38.50
CA GLU A 18 -5.44 18.64 39.02
C GLU A 18 -6.91 18.40 38.62
N ILE A 19 -7.14 18.05 37.34
CA ILE A 19 -8.49 17.75 36.86
C ILE A 19 -9.03 16.46 37.50
N THR A 20 -8.20 15.43 37.64
CA THR A 20 -8.60 14.16 38.26
C THR A 20 -8.93 14.34 39.73
N ALA A 21 -8.10 15.05 40.48
CA ALA A 21 -8.32 15.34 41.90
C ALA A 21 -9.65 16.08 42.13
N ARG A 22 -10.04 16.98 41.22
CA ARG A 22 -11.32 17.71 41.30
C ARG A 22 -12.55 16.80 41.26
N PHE A 23 -12.48 15.67 40.56
CA PHE A 23 -13.62 14.78 40.33
C PHE A 23 -13.48 13.43 41.04
N ASP A 24 -12.47 13.26 41.91
CA ASP A 24 -12.12 11.94 42.48
C ASP A 24 -13.27 11.34 43.30
N ASP A 25 -13.92 12.14 44.16
CA ASP A 25 -15.08 11.70 44.95
C ASP A 25 -16.26 11.28 44.06
N ALA A 26 -16.60 12.10 43.05
CA ALA A 26 -17.69 11.82 42.12
C ALA A 26 -17.38 10.59 41.24
N ARG A 27 -16.11 10.37 40.91
CA ARG A 27 -15.66 9.21 40.15
C ARG A 27 -15.78 7.94 40.99
N ALA A 28 -15.26 7.95 42.22
CA ALA A 28 -15.37 6.82 43.13
C ALA A 28 -16.83 6.45 43.39
N GLU A 29 -17.70 7.45 43.58
CA GLU A 29 -19.14 7.21 43.72
C GLU A 29 -19.75 6.65 42.43
N ALA A 30 -19.45 7.22 41.26
CA ALA A 30 -19.93 6.67 39.99
C ALA A 30 -19.48 5.22 39.76
N GLU A 31 -18.25 4.87 40.13
CA GLU A 31 -17.74 3.49 40.08
C GLU A 31 -18.53 2.55 40.99
N ASN A 32 -18.94 3.00 42.18
CA ASN A 32 -19.81 2.22 43.07
C ASN A 32 -21.20 1.96 42.47
N TRP A 33 -21.76 2.91 41.71
CA TRP A 33 -23.05 2.74 41.02
C TRP A 33 -22.98 1.88 39.75
N LEU A 34 -21.79 1.69 39.18
CA LEU A 34 -21.56 0.89 37.97
C LEU A 34 -21.30 -0.59 38.28
N ASP A 35 -22.04 -1.15 39.24
CA ASP A 35 -21.90 -2.52 39.72
C ASP A 35 -22.71 -3.57 38.92
N GLY A 36 -23.52 -3.11 37.96
CA GLY A 36 -24.36 -3.95 37.10
C GLY A 36 -25.80 -4.12 37.59
N ASN A 37 -26.17 -3.53 38.73
CA ASN A 37 -27.55 -3.55 39.22
C ASN A 37 -28.43 -2.52 38.49
N GLU A 38 -29.70 -2.88 38.28
CA GLU A 38 -30.69 -1.99 37.68
C GLU A 38 -31.19 -0.94 38.67
N VAL A 39 -31.42 0.29 38.18
CA VAL A 39 -32.09 1.37 38.92
C VAL A 39 -33.57 1.02 39.14
N GLN A 40 -34.00 0.95 40.39
CA GLN A 40 -35.36 0.52 40.79
C GLN A 40 -36.28 1.66 41.21
N THR A 41 -35.74 2.86 41.47
CA THR A 41 -36.52 4.01 41.96
C THR A 41 -36.16 5.30 41.25
N GLU A 42 -37.09 6.25 41.20
CA GLU A 42 -36.86 7.59 40.64
C GLU A 42 -35.76 8.36 41.39
N GLY A 43 -35.63 8.13 42.71
CA GLY A 43 -34.54 8.72 43.52
C GLY A 43 -33.17 8.23 43.08
N GLN A 44 -33.02 6.93 42.82
CA GLN A 44 -31.79 6.33 42.28
C GLN A 44 -31.50 6.86 40.87
N MET A 45 -32.52 6.98 40.00
CA MET A 45 -32.35 7.58 38.67
C MET A 45 -31.78 9.01 38.74
N LYS A 46 -32.34 9.85 39.63
CA LYS A 46 -31.87 11.24 39.80
C LYS A 46 -30.44 11.31 40.35
N ALA A 47 -30.05 10.40 41.23
CA ALA A 47 -28.68 10.31 41.72
C ALA A 47 -27.71 9.91 40.59
N VAL A 48 -28.07 8.91 39.79
CA VAL A 48 -27.29 8.50 38.61
C VAL A 48 -27.19 9.63 37.57
N ASP A 49 -28.27 10.38 37.33
CA ASP A 49 -28.24 11.53 36.41
C ASP A 49 -27.29 12.64 36.88
N ALA A 50 -27.22 12.90 38.20
CA ALA A 50 -26.28 13.85 38.77
C ALA A 50 -24.82 13.38 38.57
N LEU A 51 -24.52 12.13 38.90
CA LEU A 51 -23.19 11.54 38.68
C LEU A 51 -22.81 11.54 37.19
N ARG A 52 -23.74 11.23 36.29
CA ARG A 52 -23.52 11.27 34.85
C ARG A 52 -23.15 12.68 34.38
N LYS A 53 -23.77 13.71 34.94
CA LYS A 53 -23.44 15.11 34.63
C LYS A 53 -22.01 15.42 35.07
N ASP A 54 -21.62 15.03 36.28
CA ASP A 54 -20.27 15.27 36.80
C ASP A 54 -19.22 14.51 35.97
N MET A 55 -19.48 13.27 35.59
CA MET A 55 -18.59 12.49 34.71
C MET A 55 -18.47 13.09 33.29
N ARG A 56 -19.56 13.70 32.79
CA ARG A 56 -19.50 14.46 31.53
C ARG A 56 -18.60 15.68 31.66
N GLU A 57 -18.72 16.43 32.75
CA GLU A 57 -17.88 17.61 33.01
C GLU A 57 -16.41 17.21 33.20
N PHE A 58 -16.13 16.12 33.91
CA PHE A 58 -14.79 15.54 34.06
C PHE A 58 -14.16 15.23 32.69
N ARG A 59 -14.87 14.49 31.83
CA ARG A 59 -14.41 14.19 30.47
C ARG A 59 -14.13 15.46 29.66
N MET A 60 -15.03 16.45 29.70
CA MET A 60 -14.84 17.70 28.95
C MET A 60 -13.65 18.51 29.47
N ALA A 61 -13.38 18.49 30.77
CA ALA A 61 -12.20 19.12 31.35
C ALA A 61 -10.91 18.45 30.88
N LEU A 62 -10.85 17.11 30.87
CA LEU A 62 -9.71 16.35 30.33
C LEU A 62 -9.49 16.64 28.83
N GLU A 63 -10.56 16.66 28.03
CA GLU A 63 -10.48 16.99 26.60
C GLU A 63 -9.94 18.42 26.37
N ALA A 64 -10.39 19.38 27.18
CA ALA A 64 -9.90 20.76 27.11
C ALA A 64 -8.41 20.86 27.52
N GLY A 65 -8.01 20.18 28.59
CA GLY A 65 -6.62 20.09 29.05
C GLY A 65 -5.72 19.48 27.99
N GLN A 66 -6.10 18.32 27.44
CA GLN A 66 -5.37 17.66 26.36
C GLN A 66 -5.21 18.59 25.16
N LYS A 67 -6.28 19.26 24.72
CA LYS A 67 -6.24 20.20 23.60
C LYS A 67 -5.29 21.37 23.89
N SER A 68 -5.34 21.94 25.09
CA SER A 68 -4.46 23.05 25.46
C SER A 68 -2.98 22.65 25.46
N SER A 69 -2.65 21.49 26.04
CA SER A 69 -1.28 20.99 26.10
C SER A 69 -0.73 20.57 24.73
N SER A 70 -1.58 20.01 23.85
CA SER A 70 -1.18 19.55 22.52
C SER A 70 -1.18 20.64 21.45
N ALA A 71 -1.98 21.70 21.61
CA ALA A 71 -2.06 22.81 20.65
C ALA A 71 -0.70 23.43 20.29
N PRO A 72 0.18 23.85 21.23
CA PRO A 72 1.46 24.46 20.87
C PRO A 72 2.39 23.48 20.14
N LEU A 73 2.33 22.18 20.49
CA LEU A 73 3.12 21.15 19.80
C LEU A 73 2.63 20.95 18.35
N TYR A 74 1.32 20.91 18.17
CA TYR A 74 0.70 20.79 16.84
C TYR A 74 0.97 22.02 15.98
N ASP A 75 0.89 23.22 16.56
CA ASP A 75 1.18 24.47 15.87
C ASP A 75 2.66 24.57 15.47
N ALA A 76 3.58 24.17 16.37
CA ALA A 76 5.01 24.11 16.07
C ALA A 76 5.31 23.09 14.95
N TYR A 77 4.72 21.89 15.03
CA TYR A 77 4.83 20.89 13.98
C TYR A 77 4.31 21.42 12.63
N LYS A 78 3.13 22.04 12.62
CA LYS A 78 2.50 22.57 11.41
C LYS A 78 3.32 23.71 10.81
N ALA A 79 3.86 24.60 11.64
CA ALA A 79 4.71 25.70 11.20
C ALA A 79 5.99 25.17 10.55
N GLU A 80 6.67 24.22 11.20
CA GLU A 80 7.89 23.63 10.66
C GLU A 80 7.61 22.83 9.40
N HIS A 81 6.59 21.98 9.40
CA HIS A 81 6.14 21.27 8.20
C HIS A 81 5.83 22.25 7.05
N GLY A 82 5.17 23.37 7.35
CA GLY A 82 4.90 24.45 6.39
C GLY A 82 6.17 25.10 5.84
N ARG A 83 7.22 25.24 6.65
CA ARG A 83 8.53 25.77 6.25
C ARG A 83 9.26 24.86 5.26
N TRP A 84 9.23 23.55 5.48
CA TRP A 84 9.89 22.57 4.60
C TRP A 84 9.11 22.28 3.31
N LYS A 85 7.77 22.33 3.38
CA LYS A 85 6.88 21.88 2.31
C LYS A 85 7.20 22.50 0.94
N PRO A 86 7.36 23.83 0.78
CA PRO A 86 7.63 24.42 -0.54
C PRO A 86 8.90 23.88 -1.19
N THR A 87 9.98 23.73 -0.42
CA THR A 87 11.27 23.23 -0.93
C THR A 87 11.19 21.74 -1.28
N LEU A 88 10.50 20.94 -0.46
CA LEU A 88 10.27 19.52 -0.77
C LEU A 88 9.41 19.35 -2.03
N GLU A 89 8.35 20.15 -2.18
CA GLU A 89 7.49 20.12 -3.37
C GLU A 89 8.26 20.55 -4.63
N ASP A 90 9.16 21.53 -4.52
CA ASP A 90 9.99 21.95 -5.63
C ASP A 90 11.02 20.88 -6.03
N ALA A 91 11.71 20.29 -5.05
CA ALA A 91 12.62 19.17 -5.31
C ALA A 91 11.89 17.98 -5.98
N GLN A 92 10.70 17.63 -5.50
CA GLN A 92 9.86 16.58 -6.13
C GLN A 92 9.43 16.96 -7.55
N ARG A 93 9.14 18.24 -7.82
CA ARG A 93 8.78 18.72 -9.16
C ARG A 93 9.97 18.59 -10.12
N ILE A 94 11.16 18.97 -9.67
CA ILE A 94 12.40 18.83 -10.45
C ILE A 94 12.68 17.35 -10.72
N GLU A 95 12.61 16.49 -9.70
CA GLU A 95 12.82 15.05 -9.83
C GLU A 95 11.84 14.44 -10.87
N LYS A 96 10.54 14.74 -10.76
CA LYS A 96 9.52 14.29 -11.72
C LYS A 96 9.81 14.81 -13.13
N GLY A 97 10.23 16.06 -13.26
CA GLY A 97 10.62 16.65 -14.53
C GLY A 97 11.79 15.91 -15.18
N LEU A 98 12.83 15.57 -14.40
CA LEU A 98 13.97 14.79 -14.87
C LEU A 98 13.58 13.36 -15.28
N VAL A 99 12.72 12.70 -14.51
CA VAL A 99 12.19 11.37 -14.87
C VAL A 99 11.41 11.43 -16.17
N ALA A 100 10.51 12.41 -16.34
CA ALA A 100 9.73 12.59 -17.56
C ALA A 100 10.63 12.91 -18.77
N LEU A 101 11.67 13.71 -18.58
CA LEU A 101 12.65 14.06 -19.61
C LEU A 101 13.36 12.81 -20.17
N VAL A 102 13.76 11.88 -19.30
CA VAL A 102 14.49 10.67 -19.71
C VAL A 102 13.59 9.49 -20.09
N ASP A 103 12.28 9.53 -19.81
CA ASP A 103 11.35 8.40 -20.01
C ASP A 103 11.34 7.89 -21.46
N SER A 104 11.11 8.79 -22.42
CA SER A 104 11.02 8.41 -23.84
C SER A 104 12.33 7.79 -24.36
N PHE A 105 13.47 8.31 -23.93
CA PHE A 105 14.79 7.79 -24.30
C PHE A 105 15.05 6.43 -23.66
N LYS A 106 14.75 6.27 -22.36
CA LYS A 106 14.89 4.99 -21.66
C LYS A 106 14.04 3.89 -22.28
N ARG A 107 12.80 4.21 -22.70
CA ARG A 107 11.93 3.25 -23.41
C ARG A 107 12.50 2.84 -24.77
N LYS A 108 13.01 3.79 -25.55
CA LYS A 108 13.69 3.49 -26.84
C LYS A 108 14.91 2.60 -26.62
N LEU A 109 15.77 2.97 -25.68
CA LEU A 109 16.95 2.19 -25.33
C LEU A 109 16.59 0.79 -24.83
N ALA A 110 15.52 0.66 -24.03
CA ALA A 110 15.04 -0.65 -23.58
C ALA A 110 14.54 -1.51 -24.75
N ALA A 111 13.83 -0.92 -25.72
CA ALA A 111 13.41 -1.61 -26.93
C ALA A 111 14.60 -2.04 -27.81
N GLU A 112 15.61 -1.18 -27.97
CA GLU A 112 16.85 -1.51 -28.69
C GLU A 112 17.61 -2.66 -28.02
N LYS A 113 17.73 -2.65 -26.69
CA LYS A 113 18.37 -3.73 -25.93
C LYS A 113 17.59 -5.03 -25.96
N ALA A 114 16.26 -4.97 -25.88
CA ALA A 114 15.40 -6.15 -26.04
C ALA A 114 15.52 -6.76 -27.45
N GLU A 115 15.64 -5.92 -28.48
CA GLU A 115 15.88 -6.37 -29.84
C GLU A 115 17.27 -7.02 -29.99
N ALA A 116 18.31 -6.42 -29.41
CA ALA A 116 19.65 -6.99 -29.38
C ALA A 116 19.69 -8.33 -28.64
N GLU A 117 19.00 -8.43 -27.50
CA GLU A 117 18.84 -9.67 -26.74
C GLU A 117 18.11 -10.73 -27.57
N ARG A 118 17.02 -10.37 -28.26
CA ARG A 118 16.29 -11.28 -29.15
C ARG A 118 17.18 -11.84 -30.24
N LYS A 119 17.99 -10.99 -30.90
CA LYS A 119 18.97 -11.41 -31.91
C LYS A 119 20.04 -12.32 -31.32
N ALA A 120 20.64 -11.94 -30.19
CA ALA A 120 21.67 -12.74 -29.53
C ALA A 120 21.13 -14.11 -29.08
N ARG A 121 19.89 -14.19 -28.60
CA ARG A 121 19.22 -15.45 -28.27
C ARG A 121 18.95 -16.30 -29.51
N ALA A 122 18.53 -15.70 -30.63
CA ALA A 122 18.33 -16.41 -31.89
C ALA A 122 19.65 -16.96 -32.44
N GLU A 123 20.72 -16.18 -32.41
CA GLU A 123 22.08 -16.61 -32.77
C GLU A 123 22.56 -17.76 -31.87
N ALA A 124 22.41 -17.64 -30.55
CA ALA A 124 22.77 -18.70 -29.62
C ALA A 124 21.96 -20.00 -29.85
N ALA A 125 20.67 -19.89 -30.19
CA ALA A 125 19.84 -21.04 -30.53
C ALA A 125 20.22 -21.66 -31.88
N ALA A 126 20.63 -20.87 -32.88
CA ALA A 126 21.15 -21.39 -34.14
C ALA A 126 22.52 -22.07 -33.95
N ALA A 127 23.45 -21.45 -33.22
CA ALA A 127 24.77 -22.01 -32.94
C ALA A 127 24.68 -23.31 -32.12
N ARG A 128 23.76 -23.39 -31.14
CA ARG A 128 23.48 -24.64 -30.42
C ARG A 128 23.02 -25.76 -31.35
N ARG A 129 22.05 -25.50 -32.23
CA ARG A 129 21.57 -26.50 -33.20
C ARG A 129 22.68 -26.98 -34.11
N ALA A 130 23.49 -26.05 -34.64
CA ALA A 130 24.64 -26.40 -35.47
C ALA A 130 25.69 -27.23 -34.71
N ALA A 131 25.93 -26.93 -33.43
CA ALA A 131 26.84 -27.68 -32.58
C ALA A 131 26.32 -29.08 -32.25
N GLU A 132 25.01 -29.23 -32.03
CA GLU A 132 24.35 -30.53 -31.83
C GLU A 132 24.38 -31.39 -33.11
N GLU A 133 24.15 -30.78 -34.27
CA GLU A 133 24.24 -31.46 -35.57
C GLU A 133 25.68 -31.89 -35.89
N ALA A 134 26.66 -31.01 -35.70
CA ALA A 134 28.08 -31.33 -35.89
C ALA A 134 28.55 -32.43 -34.93
N ALA A 135 28.13 -32.38 -33.67
CA ALA A 135 28.44 -33.43 -32.69
C ALA A 135 27.79 -34.78 -33.07
N ARG A 136 26.58 -34.76 -33.65
CA ARG A 136 25.91 -35.98 -34.12
C ARG A 136 26.56 -36.56 -35.38
N ALA A 137 27.07 -35.70 -36.27
CA ALA A 137 27.73 -36.10 -37.50
C ALA A 137 29.21 -36.50 -37.30
N ALA A 138 29.81 -36.16 -36.16
CA ALA A 138 31.22 -36.43 -35.90
C ALA A 138 31.50 -37.93 -35.75
N ASP A 139 32.32 -38.46 -36.64
CA ASP A 139 32.87 -39.81 -36.53
C ASP A 139 34.09 -39.81 -35.58
N ALA A 140 34.09 -40.72 -34.60
CA ALA A 140 35.17 -40.86 -33.62
C ALA A 140 36.53 -41.22 -34.25
N SER A 141 36.54 -41.77 -35.46
CA SER A 141 37.75 -42.14 -36.20
C SER A 141 38.24 -41.05 -37.16
N ASN A 142 37.50 -39.95 -37.32
CA ASN A 142 37.85 -38.84 -38.22
C ASN A 142 38.19 -37.57 -37.42
N ILE A 143 39.49 -37.21 -37.41
CA ILE A 143 40.00 -36.07 -36.66
C ILE A 143 39.44 -34.72 -37.15
N GLU A 144 39.15 -34.57 -38.44
CA GLU A 144 38.57 -33.33 -38.96
C GLU A 144 37.11 -33.18 -38.53
N ALA A 145 36.34 -34.27 -38.53
CA ALA A 145 34.97 -34.27 -38.02
C ALA A 145 34.90 -33.92 -36.53
N GLN A 146 35.88 -34.38 -35.74
CA GLN A 146 36.01 -33.98 -34.33
C GLN A 146 36.38 -32.51 -34.16
N ARG A 147 37.27 -31.97 -35.01
CA ARG A 147 37.65 -30.54 -34.98
C ARG A 147 36.47 -29.64 -35.34
N GLU A 148 35.67 -30.01 -36.35
CA GLU A 148 34.46 -29.29 -36.72
C GLU A 148 33.42 -29.27 -35.60
N ALA A 149 33.17 -30.41 -34.95
CA ALA A 149 32.29 -30.48 -33.80
C ALA A 149 32.79 -29.63 -32.63
N ALA A 150 34.09 -29.69 -32.31
CA ALA A 150 34.69 -28.87 -31.26
C ALA A 150 34.60 -27.35 -31.56
N ALA A 151 34.83 -26.95 -32.81
CA ALA A 151 34.69 -25.56 -33.25
C ALA A 151 33.23 -25.08 -33.16
N ALA A 152 32.27 -25.93 -33.54
CA ALA A 152 30.85 -25.63 -33.43
C ALA A 152 30.39 -25.50 -31.97
N GLN A 153 30.88 -26.36 -31.08
CA GLN A 153 30.63 -26.26 -29.64
C GLN A 153 31.19 -24.95 -29.05
N PHE A 154 32.44 -24.60 -29.39
CA PHE A 154 33.03 -23.33 -28.95
C PHE A 154 32.23 -22.12 -29.46
N ALA A 155 31.79 -22.14 -30.72
CA ALA A 155 30.94 -21.09 -31.29
C ALA A 155 29.58 -20.98 -30.57
N ALA A 156 28.99 -22.11 -30.17
CA ALA A 156 27.75 -22.14 -29.39
C ALA A 156 27.93 -21.58 -27.98
N GLU A 157 29.02 -21.91 -27.30
CA GLU A 157 29.36 -21.35 -25.99
C GLU A 157 29.56 -19.82 -26.05
N GLU A 158 30.31 -19.33 -27.03
CA GLU A 158 30.54 -17.89 -27.22
C GLU A 158 29.24 -17.15 -27.58
N ALA A 159 28.39 -17.74 -28.42
CA ALA A 159 27.07 -17.18 -28.72
C ALA A 159 26.17 -17.16 -27.47
N GLN A 160 26.23 -18.19 -26.63
CA GLN A 160 25.49 -18.22 -25.37
C GLN A 160 26.00 -17.18 -24.37
N ARG A 161 27.32 -16.99 -24.24
CA ARG A 161 27.90 -15.94 -23.40
C ARG A 161 27.43 -14.55 -23.85
N ARG A 162 27.40 -14.30 -25.16
CA ARG A 162 26.85 -13.05 -25.75
C ARG A 162 25.36 -12.87 -25.44
N ALA A 163 24.56 -13.92 -25.56
CA ALA A 163 23.13 -13.87 -25.21
C ALA A 163 22.89 -13.58 -23.71
N VAL A 164 23.68 -14.19 -22.82
CA VAL A 164 23.60 -13.93 -21.37
C VAL A 164 24.03 -12.51 -21.05
N ALA A 165 25.10 -12.01 -21.66
CA ALA A 165 25.55 -10.63 -21.49
C ALA A 165 24.47 -9.63 -21.93
N ALA A 166 23.84 -9.86 -23.10
CA ALA A 166 22.74 -9.03 -23.59
C ALA A 166 21.52 -9.06 -22.65
N SER A 167 21.17 -10.21 -22.09
CA SER A 167 20.05 -10.32 -21.13
C SER A 167 20.26 -9.55 -19.83
N LYS A 168 21.51 -9.35 -19.42
CA LYS A 168 21.87 -8.59 -18.22
C LYS A 168 21.93 -7.08 -18.49
N ASP A 169 22.08 -6.69 -19.76
CA ASP A 169 22.16 -5.29 -20.16
C ASP A 169 20.76 -4.67 -20.22
N THR A 170 20.22 -4.32 -19.06
CA THR A 170 18.88 -3.73 -18.91
C THR A 170 18.95 -2.25 -18.55
N VAL A 171 17.90 -1.49 -18.91
CA VAL A 171 17.80 -0.06 -18.60
C VAL A 171 17.27 0.15 -17.19
N LYS A 172 18.05 0.80 -16.32
CA LYS A 172 17.67 1.08 -14.93
C LYS A 172 16.58 2.13 -14.80
N GLY A 173 15.74 1.98 -13.77
CA GLY A 173 14.68 2.92 -13.42
C GLY A 173 13.46 2.84 -14.32
N LEU A 174 13.30 1.76 -15.08
CA LEU A 174 12.03 1.37 -15.69
C LEU A 174 11.35 0.32 -14.79
N ARG A 175 10.04 0.41 -14.66
CA ARG A 175 9.22 -0.57 -13.94
C ARG A 175 8.34 -1.31 -14.94
N THR A 176 8.30 -2.64 -14.81
CA THR A 176 7.41 -3.48 -15.61
C THR A 176 6.00 -3.43 -15.02
N PHE A 177 5.01 -3.20 -15.88
CA PHE A 177 3.60 -3.28 -15.54
C PHE A 177 2.93 -4.29 -16.47
N GLU A 178 2.23 -5.25 -15.89
CA GLU A 178 1.31 -6.11 -16.63
C GLU A 178 0.02 -5.32 -16.83
N VAL A 179 -0.23 -4.90 -18.07
CA VAL A 179 -1.46 -4.19 -18.42
C VAL A 179 -2.40 -5.19 -19.08
N THR A 180 -3.47 -5.55 -18.37
CA THR A 180 -4.54 -6.37 -18.92
C THR A 180 -5.64 -5.46 -19.45
N GLU A 181 -5.76 -5.39 -20.77
CA GLU A 181 -6.81 -4.61 -21.44
C GLU A 181 -7.97 -5.53 -21.84
N VAL A 182 -9.19 -5.09 -21.57
CA VAL A 182 -10.40 -5.78 -22.01
C VAL A 182 -10.74 -5.32 -23.42
N LEU A 183 -10.33 -6.11 -24.41
CA LEU A 183 -10.58 -5.81 -25.83
C LEU A 183 -12.05 -6.04 -26.24
N ASP A 184 -12.73 -7.00 -25.61
CA ASP A 184 -14.15 -7.30 -25.82
C ASP A 184 -14.88 -7.40 -24.47
N PRO A 185 -15.51 -6.30 -24.00
CA PRO A 185 -16.26 -6.29 -22.76
C PRO A 185 -17.42 -7.28 -22.72
N ARG A 186 -18.10 -7.51 -23.86
CA ARG A 186 -19.24 -8.43 -23.92
C ARG A 186 -18.76 -9.87 -23.81
N GLY A 187 -17.68 -10.21 -24.51
CA GLY A 187 -17.01 -11.50 -24.41
C GLY A 187 -16.57 -11.81 -22.98
N LEU A 188 -15.97 -10.83 -22.29
CA LEU A 188 -15.53 -11.00 -20.91
C LEU A 188 -16.70 -11.26 -19.95
N ILE A 189 -17.79 -10.50 -20.02
CA ILE A 189 -18.98 -10.71 -19.18
C ILE A 189 -19.54 -12.12 -19.40
N ASN A 190 -19.65 -12.56 -20.65
CA ASN A 190 -20.15 -13.90 -20.97
C ASN A 190 -19.22 -15.00 -20.46
N TRP A 191 -17.90 -14.78 -20.52
CA TRP A 191 -16.92 -15.72 -19.98
C TRP A 191 -17.01 -15.81 -18.45
N ILE A 192 -17.12 -14.67 -17.75
CA ILE A 192 -17.29 -14.62 -16.28
C ILE A 192 -18.59 -15.29 -15.88
N ALA A 193 -19.70 -15.00 -16.56
CA ALA A 193 -20.99 -15.62 -16.27
C ALA A 193 -20.96 -17.17 -16.38
N LYS A 194 -20.12 -17.71 -17.26
CA LYS A 194 -19.94 -19.16 -17.45
C LYS A 194 -18.96 -19.79 -16.47
N ASN A 195 -17.87 -19.12 -16.13
CA ASN A 195 -16.75 -19.71 -15.39
C ASN A 195 -16.64 -19.25 -13.93
N ARG A 196 -17.24 -18.10 -13.60
CA ARG A 196 -17.07 -17.37 -12.33
C ARG A 196 -18.41 -16.76 -11.89
N LYS A 197 -19.45 -17.61 -11.85
CA LYS A 197 -20.84 -17.19 -11.63
C LYS A 197 -21.05 -16.53 -10.25
N ASP A 198 -20.41 -17.06 -9.21
CA ASP A 198 -20.58 -16.56 -7.84
C ASP A 198 -20.02 -15.15 -7.69
N ASP A 199 -18.84 -14.88 -8.26
CA ASP A 199 -18.23 -13.54 -8.28
C ASP A 199 -19.14 -12.51 -8.98
N LEU A 200 -19.75 -12.90 -10.10
CA LEU A 200 -20.69 -12.04 -10.81
C LEU A 200 -21.98 -11.81 -10.01
N ALA A 201 -22.48 -12.84 -9.31
CA ALA A 201 -23.68 -12.73 -8.48
C ALA A 201 -23.48 -11.78 -7.30
N GLU A 202 -22.33 -11.86 -6.62
CA GLU A 202 -21.97 -10.93 -5.55
C GLU A 202 -21.93 -9.49 -6.06
N TRP A 203 -21.21 -9.25 -7.16
CA TRP A 203 -21.13 -7.92 -7.79
C TRP A 203 -22.50 -7.38 -8.18
N MET A 204 -23.37 -8.21 -8.79
CA MET A 204 -24.73 -7.82 -9.17
C MET A 204 -25.59 -7.46 -7.96
N GLY A 205 -25.50 -8.23 -6.87
CA GLY A 205 -26.22 -7.94 -5.62
C GLY A 205 -25.78 -6.63 -4.99
N ASP A 206 -24.47 -6.38 -4.95
CA ASP A 206 -23.89 -5.15 -4.45
C ASP A 206 -24.29 -3.92 -5.27
N TYR A 207 -24.22 -4.05 -6.60
CA TYR A 207 -24.64 -3.03 -7.54
C TYR A 207 -26.13 -2.72 -7.39
N ALA A 208 -26.98 -3.74 -7.29
CA ALA A 208 -28.42 -3.61 -7.13
C ALA A 208 -28.79 -2.89 -5.83
N ARG A 209 -28.15 -3.26 -4.70
CA ARG A 209 -28.34 -2.61 -3.39
C ARG A 209 -27.94 -1.14 -3.42
N ARG A 210 -26.73 -0.82 -3.93
CA ARG A 210 -26.21 0.56 -3.97
C ARG A 210 -27.07 1.48 -4.83
N ASN A 211 -27.55 0.97 -5.97
CA ASN A 211 -28.38 1.73 -6.90
C ASN A 211 -29.88 1.61 -6.60
N LYS A 212 -30.28 0.91 -5.52
CA LYS A 212 -31.68 0.68 -5.12
C LYS A 212 -32.52 0.13 -6.29
N LEU A 213 -31.94 -0.78 -7.07
CA LEU A 213 -32.63 -1.38 -8.20
C LEU A 213 -33.80 -2.21 -7.70
N HIS A 214 -34.95 -2.05 -8.35
CA HIS A 214 -36.10 -2.91 -8.16
C HIS A 214 -36.54 -3.45 -9.51
N ILE A 215 -36.35 -4.74 -9.72
CA ILE A 215 -36.72 -5.44 -10.94
C ILE A 215 -37.59 -6.61 -10.49
N PRO A 216 -38.93 -6.55 -10.67
CA PRO A 216 -39.83 -7.60 -10.21
C PRO A 216 -39.39 -9.00 -10.66
N GLY A 217 -39.31 -9.94 -9.72
CA GLY A 217 -38.85 -11.31 -9.97
C GLY A 217 -37.33 -11.48 -10.14
N VAL A 218 -36.53 -10.40 -10.01
CA VAL A 218 -35.07 -10.41 -10.18
C VAL A 218 -34.34 -9.73 -9.01
N VAL A 219 -34.81 -8.58 -8.52
CA VAL A 219 -34.25 -7.83 -7.39
C VAL A 219 -35.36 -7.22 -6.52
N GLU A 220 -35.38 -7.57 -5.23
CA GLU A 220 -36.35 -7.10 -4.24
C GLU A 220 -35.67 -6.38 -3.06
N THR A 221 -36.33 -5.36 -2.48
CA THR A 221 -35.85 -4.63 -1.30
C THR A 221 -36.79 -4.86 -0.12
N ARG A 222 -36.26 -5.06 1.10
CA ARG A 222 -37.03 -5.23 2.35
C ARG A 222 -36.55 -4.26 3.43
N GLN A 223 -37.45 -3.84 4.33
CA GLN A 223 -37.13 -2.96 5.45
C GLN A 223 -37.14 -3.73 6.77
N GLU A 224 -36.15 -3.46 7.64
CA GLU A 224 -36.02 -4.02 9.00
C GLU A 224 -35.69 -2.88 9.99
N ARG A 225 -36.23 -2.91 11.22
CA ARG A 225 -35.94 -1.93 12.29
C ARG A 225 -35.31 -2.64 13.50
N ARG A 226 -34.29 -2.01 14.11
CA ARG A 226 -33.57 -2.48 15.31
C ARG A 226 -33.32 -1.33 16.30
N ALA A 227 -33.18 -1.63 17.60
CA ALA A 227 -32.88 -0.64 18.64
C ALA A 227 -31.48 -0.01 18.44
N VAL A 228 -31.32 1.25 18.88
CA VAL A 228 -30.08 2.06 18.73
C VAL A 228 -29.33 2.13 20.04
#